data_AF-A0A6N8V096-F1
#
_entry.id   AF-A0A6N8V096-F1
#
_cell.length_a   1.000
_cell.length_b   1.000
_cell.length_c   1.000
_cell.angle_alpha   90.00
_cell.angle_beta   90.00
_cell.angle_gamma   90.00
#
_symmetry.space_group_name_H-M   'P 1'
#
loop_
_entity.id
_entity.type
_entity.pdbx_description
1 polymer ?
#
loop_
_entity_poly.entity_id
_entity_poly.type
_entity_poly.pdbx_seq_one_letter_code
_entity_poly.pdbx_strand_id
1 'polypeptide(L)'
;MKTGGSTALRFTAGLTVAAALLITACGRMDREREAAVEAATVATAREIEQALSQALALTDQEADRAEGILSPLPVMTPAREEALRRFRNASHVARARDLGVRVADRGARDSLLAAGRLVQLEDSTAHWIVRPGVSPAYVVPHVPVLLEQLGGRFQERLAEMGLPPYRIEVTSALRTSQRQARLRRSNPNAAAGVSSHEFGTTVDLSYAAFAPPAERPPEVLARVPAELVPHVERIVDLALESVSARKSRELGAIFSQVLLEAQSEGLVLVIYERQQTIYHLTVARALAD
;
A
#
# COMPACT_ATOMS: atom_id res chain seq x y z
N MET A 1 -64.24 -54.35 64.17
CA MET A 1 -63.53 -54.36 62.87
C MET A 1 -62.65 -53.12 62.76
N LYS A 2 -61.34 -53.27 62.99
CA LYS A 2 -60.28 -52.47 62.31
C LYS A 2 -60.16 -53.04 60.88
N THR A 3 -59.75 -52.37 59.81
CA THR A 3 -58.71 -51.39 59.52
C THR A 3 -58.99 -50.81 58.12
N GLY A 4 -58.59 -49.57 57.85
CA GLY A 4 -58.55 -49.05 56.47
C GLY A 4 -58.03 -47.62 56.43
N GLY A 5 -56.75 -47.43 56.72
CA GLY A 5 -56.07 -46.13 56.67
C GLY A 5 -54.87 -46.16 55.74
N SER A 6 -54.61 -45.01 55.13
CA SER A 6 -53.36 -44.59 54.47
C SER A 6 -53.24 -44.91 52.97
N THR A 7 -53.79 -44.03 52.13
CA THR A 7 -53.43 -43.94 50.69
C THR A 7 -53.18 -42.50 50.21
N ALA A 8 -53.54 -41.47 50.99
CA ALA A 8 -53.44 -40.07 50.54
C ALA A 8 -52.08 -39.39 50.76
N LEU A 9 -51.17 -39.96 51.59
CA LEU A 9 -49.90 -39.30 51.94
C LEU A 9 -48.73 -39.60 50.98
N ARG A 10 -48.90 -40.53 50.03
CA ARG A 10 -47.82 -40.95 49.11
C ARG A 10 -47.78 -40.16 47.79
N PHE A 11 -48.87 -39.51 47.39
CA PHE A 11 -48.96 -38.81 46.09
C PHE A 11 -48.37 -37.38 46.13
N THR A 12 -48.52 -36.65 47.25
CA THR A 12 -48.00 -35.28 47.40
C THR A 12 -46.49 -35.24 47.60
N ALA A 13 -45.92 -36.23 48.31
CA ALA A 13 -44.47 -36.36 48.49
C ALA A 13 -43.75 -36.74 47.18
N GLY A 14 -44.38 -37.51 46.29
CA GLY A 14 -43.82 -37.85 44.98
C GLY A 14 -43.74 -36.65 44.02
N LEU A 15 -44.73 -35.76 44.08
CA LEU A 15 -44.82 -34.59 43.20
C LEU A 15 -43.80 -33.49 43.56
N THR A 16 -43.54 -33.27 44.85
CA THR A 16 -42.53 -32.32 45.33
C THR A 16 -41.11 -32.81 45.07
N VAL A 17 -40.85 -34.11 45.22
CA VAL A 17 -39.55 -34.71 44.88
C VAL A 17 -39.30 -34.65 43.36
N ALA A 18 -40.31 -34.93 42.53
CA ALA A 18 -40.19 -34.82 41.08
C ALA A 18 -39.95 -33.37 40.62
N ALA A 19 -40.64 -32.38 41.21
CA ALA A 19 -40.42 -30.96 40.91
C ALA A 19 -39.02 -30.48 41.35
N ALA A 20 -38.53 -30.92 42.50
CA ALA A 20 -37.18 -30.61 42.96
C ALA A 20 -36.09 -31.23 42.08
N LEU A 21 -36.31 -32.46 41.57
CA LEU A 21 -35.42 -33.12 40.60
C LEU A 21 -35.43 -32.42 39.24
N LEU A 22 -36.57 -31.93 38.76
CA LEU A 22 -36.67 -31.14 37.53
C LEU A 22 -35.97 -29.78 37.64
N ILE A 23 -36.13 -29.06 38.75
CA ILE A 23 -35.46 -27.76 38.98
C ILE A 23 -33.94 -27.93 39.10
N THR A 24 -33.49 -28.98 39.79
CA THR A 24 -32.05 -29.29 39.89
C THR A 24 -31.46 -29.79 38.56
N ALA A 25 -32.23 -30.53 37.76
CA ALA A 25 -31.83 -30.91 36.40
C ALA A 25 -31.74 -29.69 35.47
N CYS A 26 -32.73 -28.78 35.48
CA CYS A 26 -32.67 -27.53 34.71
C CYS A 26 -31.47 -26.65 35.13
N GLY A 27 -31.28 -26.42 36.43
CA GLY A 27 -30.14 -25.61 36.91
C GLY A 27 -28.76 -26.27 36.72
N ARG A 28 -28.71 -27.57 36.46
CA ARG A 28 -27.50 -28.28 36.03
C ARG A 28 -27.27 -28.11 34.53
N MET A 29 -28.31 -28.25 33.72
CA MET A 29 -28.24 -28.01 32.28
C MET A 29 -27.82 -26.57 31.94
N ASP A 30 -28.33 -25.58 32.69
CA ASP A 30 -27.94 -24.17 32.51
C ASP A 30 -26.46 -23.96 32.84
N ARG A 31 -25.96 -24.55 33.93
CA ARG A 31 -24.52 -24.50 34.29
C ARG A 31 -23.62 -25.23 33.30
N GLU A 32 -24.05 -26.38 32.79
CA GLU A 32 -23.32 -27.11 31.74
C GLU A 32 -23.29 -26.31 30.44
N ARG A 33 -24.38 -25.60 30.10
CA ARG A 33 -24.44 -24.69 28.95
C ARG A 33 -23.53 -23.47 29.14
N GLU A 34 -23.55 -22.82 30.30
CA GLU A 34 -22.66 -21.70 30.61
C GLU A 34 -21.18 -22.12 30.56
N ALA A 35 -20.84 -23.27 31.15
CA ALA A 35 -19.48 -23.82 31.09
C ALA A 35 -19.06 -24.17 29.66
N ALA A 36 -19.99 -24.68 28.83
CA ALA A 36 -19.72 -24.95 27.41
C ALA A 36 -19.49 -23.66 26.61
N VAL A 37 -20.28 -22.61 26.88
CA VAL A 37 -20.10 -21.28 26.24
C VAL A 37 -18.77 -20.67 26.65
N GLU A 38 -18.40 -20.73 27.93
CA GLU A 38 -17.12 -20.24 28.43
C GLU A 38 -15.96 -21.03 27.80
N ALA A 39 -16.04 -22.36 27.78
CA ALA A 39 -15.02 -23.20 27.17
C ALA A 39 -14.85 -22.93 25.67
N ALA A 40 -15.97 -22.74 24.93
CA ALA A 40 -15.94 -22.37 23.52
C ALA A 40 -15.33 -20.98 23.31
N THR A 41 -15.61 -20.02 24.19
CA THR A 41 -15.04 -18.67 24.15
C THR A 41 -13.53 -18.71 24.38
N VAL A 42 -13.06 -19.46 25.39
CA VAL A 42 -11.64 -19.65 25.67
C VAL A 42 -10.92 -20.36 24.53
N ALA A 43 -11.54 -21.39 23.93
CA ALA A 43 -10.98 -22.08 22.77
C ALA A 43 -10.82 -21.13 21.58
N THR A 44 -11.87 -20.37 21.28
CA THR A 44 -11.86 -19.37 20.19
C THR A 44 -10.78 -18.31 20.42
N ALA A 45 -10.67 -17.79 21.64
CA ALA A 45 -9.65 -16.80 21.97
C ALA A 45 -8.22 -17.34 21.76
N ARG A 46 -7.96 -18.60 22.14
CA ARG A 46 -6.67 -19.26 21.91
C ARG A 46 -6.37 -19.46 20.42
N GLU A 47 -7.37 -19.84 19.63
CA GLU A 47 -7.21 -19.98 18.18
C GLU A 47 -6.86 -18.65 17.52
N ILE A 48 -7.54 -17.57 17.93
CA ILE A 48 -7.25 -16.20 17.46
C ILE A 48 -5.83 -15.78 17.86
N GLU A 49 -5.43 -16.01 19.11
CA GLU A 49 -4.09 -15.68 19.61
C GLU A 49 -3.01 -16.44 18.81
N GLN A 50 -3.22 -17.73 18.54
CA GLN A 50 -2.30 -18.54 17.75
C GLN A 50 -2.21 -18.04 16.30
N ALA A 51 -3.35 -17.74 15.68
CA ALA A 51 -3.40 -17.23 14.31
C ALA A 51 -2.67 -15.88 14.18
N LEU A 52 -2.92 -14.95 15.11
CA LEU A 52 -2.25 -13.65 15.14
C LEU A 52 -0.74 -13.81 15.40
N SER A 53 -0.36 -14.63 16.38
CA SER A 53 1.07 -14.90 16.68
C SER A 53 1.79 -15.49 15.46
N GLN A 54 1.15 -16.42 14.75
CA GLN A 54 1.70 -17.01 13.53
C GLN A 54 1.83 -15.97 12.41
N ALA A 55 0.81 -15.13 12.20
CA ALA A 55 0.83 -14.08 11.19
C ALA A 55 1.95 -13.06 11.45
N LEU A 56 2.15 -12.66 12.70
CA LEU A 56 3.27 -11.79 13.11
C LEU A 56 4.63 -12.43 12.82
N ALA A 57 4.82 -13.69 13.21
CA ALA A 57 6.07 -14.40 12.98
C ALA A 57 6.40 -14.53 11.48
N LEU A 58 5.40 -14.81 10.64
CA LEU A 58 5.57 -14.86 9.19
C LEU A 58 5.88 -13.47 8.60
N THR A 59 5.26 -12.42 9.14
CA THR A 59 5.52 -11.03 8.75
C THR A 59 6.97 -10.66 9.04
N ASP A 60 7.45 -10.94 10.26
CA ASP A 60 8.83 -10.68 10.66
C ASP A 60 9.82 -11.47 9.80
N GLN A 61 9.51 -12.75 9.53
CA GLN A 61 10.33 -13.59 8.66
C GLN A 61 10.47 -12.99 7.25
N GLU A 62 9.38 -12.51 6.65
CA GLU A 62 9.41 -11.89 5.33
C GLU A 62 10.19 -10.56 5.32
N ALA A 63 10.02 -9.75 6.36
CA ALA A 63 10.76 -8.50 6.52
C ALA A 63 12.27 -8.75 6.67
N ASP A 64 12.66 -9.68 7.53
CA ASP A 64 14.05 -10.07 7.77
C ASP A 64 14.69 -10.67 6.52
N ARG A 65 13.94 -11.51 5.78
CA ARG A 65 14.38 -12.09 4.51
C ARG A 65 14.65 -11.00 3.47
N ALA A 66 13.71 -10.07 3.30
CA ALA A 66 13.86 -8.95 2.36
C ALA A 66 15.05 -8.06 2.74
N GLU A 67 15.20 -7.73 4.02
CA GLU A 67 16.35 -6.98 4.51
C GLU A 67 17.68 -7.72 4.31
N GLY A 68 17.70 -9.04 4.56
CA GLY A 68 18.88 -9.87 4.34
C GLY A 68 19.33 -9.90 2.88
N ILE A 69 18.37 -9.95 1.94
CA ILE A 69 18.65 -9.87 0.49
C ILE A 69 19.16 -8.47 0.11
N LEU A 70 18.55 -7.39 0.64
CA LEU A 70 18.91 -6.02 0.29
C LEU A 70 20.25 -5.58 0.87
N SER A 71 20.58 -5.98 2.11
CA SER A 71 21.77 -5.51 2.83
C SER A 71 23.12 -5.66 2.10
N PRO A 72 23.41 -6.76 1.38
CA PRO A 72 24.67 -6.88 0.63
C PRO A 72 24.66 -6.15 -0.72
N LEU A 73 23.53 -5.60 -1.18
CA LEU A 73 23.43 -5.04 -2.52
C LEU A 73 24.15 -3.69 -2.64
N PRO A 74 24.75 -3.40 -3.81
CA PRO A 74 25.37 -2.12 -4.05
C PRO A 74 24.32 -1.01 -4.15
N VAL A 75 24.65 0.14 -3.58
CA VAL A 75 23.86 1.38 -3.72
C VAL A 75 24.28 2.17 -4.97
N MET A 76 23.57 3.26 -5.25
CA MET A 76 23.89 4.17 -6.35
C MET A 76 25.33 4.70 -6.27
N THR A 77 26.04 4.62 -7.39
CA THR A 77 27.37 5.24 -7.55
C THR A 77 27.21 6.67 -8.07
N PRO A 78 28.16 7.59 -7.79
CA PRO A 78 28.12 8.93 -8.34
C PRO A 78 28.02 8.96 -9.88
N ALA A 79 28.66 8.01 -10.57
CA ALA A 79 28.58 7.91 -12.02
C ALA A 79 27.16 7.55 -12.52
N ARG A 80 26.46 6.65 -11.82
CA ARG A 80 25.06 6.31 -12.14
C ARG A 80 24.11 7.46 -11.80
N GLU A 81 24.33 8.15 -10.68
CA GLU A 81 23.56 9.35 -10.33
C GLU A 81 23.71 10.41 -11.43
N GLU A 82 24.93 10.67 -11.91
CA GLU A 82 25.18 11.65 -12.96
C GLU A 82 24.57 11.23 -14.30
N ALA A 83 24.56 9.94 -14.62
CA ALA A 83 23.88 9.42 -15.82
C ALA A 83 22.36 9.68 -15.80
N LEU A 84 21.72 9.64 -14.62
CA LEU A 84 20.33 10.05 -14.41
C LEU A 84 20.14 11.57 -14.26
N ARG A 85 21.19 12.38 -14.37
CA ARG A 85 21.13 13.85 -14.39
C ARG A 85 21.55 14.44 -15.74
N ARG A 86 21.73 13.58 -16.74
CA ARG A 86 22.10 13.95 -18.12
C ARG A 86 21.19 15.03 -18.70
N PHE A 87 19.88 14.93 -18.48
CA PHE A 87 18.92 15.89 -19.00
C PHE A 87 18.69 17.02 -17.98
N ARG A 88 19.02 18.24 -18.37
CA ARG A 88 18.77 19.43 -17.54
C ARG A 88 17.28 19.79 -17.54
N ASN A 89 16.83 20.52 -16.52
CA ASN A 89 15.45 21.00 -16.36
C ASN A 89 14.86 21.63 -17.65
N ALA A 90 15.65 22.42 -18.40
CA ALA A 90 15.19 22.98 -19.68
C ALA A 90 14.70 21.92 -20.68
N SER A 91 15.34 20.76 -20.73
CA SER A 91 14.95 19.63 -21.58
C SER A 91 13.62 19.03 -21.15
N HIS A 92 13.38 18.93 -19.84
CA HIS A 92 12.10 18.47 -19.28
C HIS A 92 10.98 19.43 -19.62
N VAL A 93 11.18 20.75 -19.44
CA VAL A 93 10.18 21.75 -19.79
C VAL A 93 9.89 21.76 -21.29
N ALA A 94 10.92 21.63 -22.13
CA ALA A 94 10.74 21.55 -23.58
C ALA A 94 9.92 20.31 -23.97
N ARG A 95 10.25 19.14 -23.42
CA ARG A 95 9.53 17.90 -23.68
C ARG A 95 8.10 17.93 -23.15
N ALA A 96 7.90 18.49 -21.96
CA ALA A 96 6.59 18.65 -21.35
C ALA A 96 5.67 19.54 -22.19
N ARG A 97 6.21 20.59 -22.81
CA ARG A 97 5.46 21.45 -23.75
C ARG A 97 5.07 20.74 -25.03
N ASP A 98 5.95 19.88 -25.54
CA ASP A 98 5.78 19.16 -26.79
C ASP A 98 4.67 18.09 -26.69
N LEU A 99 4.69 17.30 -25.60
CA LEU A 99 3.77 16.17 -25.43
C LEU A 99 2.56 16.46 -24.53
N GLY A 100 2.57 17.58 -23.81
CA GLY A 100 1.61 17.87 -22.77
C GLY A 100 0.65 19.01 -23.08
N VAL A 101 -0.10 19.39 -22.05
CA VAL A 101 -1.09 20.48 -22.11
C VAL A 101 -0.90 21.41 -20.95
N ARG A 102 -0.59 22.69 -21.23
CA ARG A 102 -0.38 23.64 -20.14
C ARG A 102 -1.69 23.92 -19.42
N VAL A 103 -1.72 23.69 -18.11
CA VAL A 103 -2.91 23.85 -17.29
C VAL A 103 -2.81 25.11 -16.45
N ALA A 104 -3.58 26.14 -16.83
CA ALA A 104 -3.53 27.44 -16.16
C ALA A 104 -4.07 27.38 -14.72
N ASP A 105 -5.25 26.78 -14.55
CA ASP A 105 -6.01 26.73 -13.29
C ASP A 105 -6.91 25.47 -13.22
N ARG A 106 -7.80 25.43 -12.23
CA ARG A 106 -8.70 24.29 -12.01
C ARG A 106 -9.77 24.17 -13.10
N GLY A 107 -10.31 25.26 -13.62
CA GLY A 107 -11.33 25.21 -14.69
C GLY A 107 -10.74 24.68 -16.00
N ALA A 108 -9.52 25.09 -16.33
CA ALA A 108 -8.77 24.54 -17.46
C ALA A 108 -8.49 23.04 -17.29
N ARG A 109 -8.09 22.61 -16.09
CA ARG A 109 -7.91 21.18 -15.77
C ARG A 109 -9.20 20.40 -16.00
N ASP A 110 -10.32 20.86 -15.47
CA ASP A 110 -11.61 20.14 -15.55
C ASP A 110 -12.09 20.03 -17.00
N SER A 111 -11.89 21.08 -17.80
CA SER A 111 -12.15 21.05 -19.24
C SER A 111 -11.28 20.03 -19.98
N LEU A 112 -10.00 19.90 -19.61
CA LEU A 112 -9.08 18.94 -20.21
C LEU A 112 -9.37 17.49 -19.78
N LEU A 113 -9.87 17.28 -18.56
CA LEU A 113 -10.37 15.98 -18.09
C LEU A 113 -11.61 15.56 -18.87
N ALA A 114 -12.59 16.47 -19.03
CA ALA A 114 -13.79 16.21 -19.82
C ALA A 114 -13.47 15.89 -21.29
N ALA A 115 -12.38 16.48 -21.82
CA ALA A 115 -11.89 16.21 -23.17
C ALA A 115 -10.98 14.97 -23.28
N GLY A 116 -10.73 14.22 -22.20
CA GLY A 116 -9.84 13.05 -22.19
C GLY A 116 -8.36 13.35 -22.42
N ARG A 117 -7.96 14.64 -22.36
CA ARG A 117 -6.55 15.07 -22.54
C ARG A 117 -5.75 14.98 -21.25
N LEU A 118 -6.45 14.95 -20.12
CA LEU A 118 -5.91 14.57 -18.83
C LEU A 118 -6.72 13.37 -18.31
N VAL A 119 -6.08 12.58 -17.48
CA VAL A 119 -6.67 11.49 -16.70
C VAL A 119 -6.24 11.63 -15.24
N GLN A 120 -7.05 11.08 -14.34
CA GLN A 120 -6.62 10.89 -12.96
C GLN A 120 -5.80 9.60 -12.88
N LEU A 121 -4.63 9.65 -12.25
CA LEU A 121 -3.91 8.44 -11.86
C LEU A 121 -4.72 7.70 -10.79
N GLU A 122 -4.82 6.39 -10.92
CA GLU A 122 -5.31 5.54 -9.84
C GLU A 122 -4.43 5.69 -8.61
N ASP A 123 -5.06 5.83 -7.44
CA ASP A 123 -4.34 6.13 -6.20
C ASP A 123 -3.48 4.95 -5.72
N SER A 124 -3.81 3.72 -6.12
CA SER A 124 -3.05 2.53 -5.81
C SER A 124 -3.30 1.46 -6.87
N THR A 125 -2.22 0.94 -7.45
CA THR A 125 -2.23 -0.20 -8.38
C THR A 125 -1.29 -1.28 -7.90
N ALA A 126 -1.13 -2.34 -8.71
CA ALA A 126 -0.08 -3.32 -8.50
C ALA A 126 1.33 -2.71 -8.52
N HIS A 127 1.55 -1.59 -9.23
CA HIS A 127 2.88 -1.06 -9.55
C HIS A 127 3.24 0.25 -8.84
N TRP A 128 2.25 1.08 -8.52
CA TRP A 128 2.48 2.35 -7.83
C TRP A 128 1.43 2.66 -6.76
N ILE A 129 1.76 3.62 -5.91
CA ILE A 129 0.79 4.36 -5.09
C ILE A 129 0.96 5.87 -5.33
N VAL A 130 -0.13 6.61 -5.17
CA VAL A 130 -0.10 8.07 -5.06
C VAL A 130 -0.07 8.43 -3.58
N ARG A 131 0.98 9.16 -3.15
CA ARG A 131 1.16 9.53 -1.74
C ARG A 131 -0.09 10.24 -1.19
N PRO A 132 -0.54 9.92 0.04
CA PRO A 132 -1.61 10.67 0.71
C PRO A 132 -1.33 12.18 0.71
N GLY A 133 -2.31 12.99 0.31
CA GLY A 133 -2.19 14.44 0.16
C GLY A 133 -1.74 14.93 -1.22
N VAL A 134 -1.31 14.01 -2.10
CA VAL A 134 -1.06 14.31 -3.53
C VAL A 134 -2.30 14.04 -4.36
N SER A 135 -3.08 13.01 -4.02
CA SER A 135 -4.35 12.66 -4.66
C SER A 135 -5.39 13.80 -4.54
N PRO A 136 -6.22 14.04 -5.57
CA PRO A 136 -6.19 13.40 -6.89
C PRO A 136 -5.02 13.88 -7.75
N ALA A 137 -4.26 12.95 -8.31
CA ALA A 137 -3.13 13.22 -9.19
C ALA A 137 -3.58 13.17 -10.65
N TYR A 138 -3.38 14.26 -11.39
CA TYR A 138 -3.77 14.35 -12.80
C TYR A 138 -2.55 14.36 -13.69
N VAL A 139 -2.65 13.71 -14.84
CA VAL A 139 -1.57 13.54 -15.82
C VAL A 139 -2.15 13.37 -17.23
N VAL A 140 -1.31 13.39 -18.26
CA VAL A 140 -1.72 12.96 -19.62
C VAL A 140 -1.77 11.42 -19.71
N PRO A 141 -2.56 10.83 -20.63
CA PRO A 141 -2.72 9.37 -20.76
C PRO A 141 -1.42 8.57 -20.88
N HIS A 142 -0.37 9.16 -21.47
CA HIS A 142 0.94 8.50 -21.62
C HIS A 142 1.67 8.22 -20.29
N VAL A 143 1.35 8.95 -19.22
CA VAL A 143 2.04 8.78 -17.92
C VAL A 143 1.65 7.46 -17.23
N PRO A 144 0.37 7.08 -17.09
CA PRO A 144 0.00 5.76 -16.58
C PRO A 144 0.70 4.61 -17.31
N VAL A 145 0.73 4.65 -18.66
CA VAL A 145 1.43 3.64 -19.47
C VAL A 145 2.93 3.57 -19.13
N LEU A 146 3.58 4.73 -18.97
CA LEU A 146 4.99 4.77 -18.56
C LEU A 146 5.17 4.18 -17.16
N LEU A 147 4.31 4.53 -16.20
CA LEU A 147 4.40 4.03 -14.82
C LEU A 147 4.17 2.53 -14.73
N GLU A 148 3.26 1.99 -15.54
CA GLU A 148 3.03 0.55 -15.66
C GLU A 148 4.28 -0.16 -16.18
N GLN A 149 4.90 0.34 -17.25
CA GLN A 149 6.14 -0.23 -17.79
C GLN A 149 7.30 -0.15 -16.80
N LEU A 150 7.48 0.99 -16.11
CA LEU A 150 8.55 1.16 -15.14
C LEU A 150 8.34 0.31 -13.88
N GLY A 151 7.11 0.24 -13.39
CA GLY A 151 6.75 -0.54 -12.21
C GLY A 151 6.82 -2.04 -12.47
N GLY A 152 6.35 -2.51 -13.64
CA GLY A 152 6.47 -3.90 -14.05
C GLY A 152 7.94 -4.34 -14.13
N ARG A 153 8.77 -3.58 -14.84
CA ARG A 153 10.23 -3.84 -14.90
C ARG A 153 10.87 -3.83 -13.51
N PHE A 154 10.47 -2.91 -12.63
CA PHE A 154 10.98 -2.87 -11.26
C PHE A 154 10.61 -4.14 -10.50
N GLN A 155 9.36 -4.57 -10.54
CA GLN A 155 8.91 -5.80 -9.88
C GLN A 155 9.54 -7.06 -10.47
N GLU A 156 9.78 -7.10 -11.78
CA GLU A 156 10.55 -8.18 -12.41
C GLU A 156 11.96 -8.29 -11.80
N ARG A 157 12.69 -7.17 -11.65
CA ARG A 157 14.01 -7.16 -11.00
C ARG A 157 13.95 -7.60 -9.54
N LEU A 158 12.90 -7.19 -8.81
CA LEU A 158 12.71 -7.62 -7.42
C LEU A 158 12.45 -9.13 -7.34
N ALA A 159 11.59 -9.66 -8.21
CA ALA A 159 11.26 -11.07 -8.26
C ALA A 159 12.49 -11.95 -8.60
N GLU A 160 13.36 -11.51 -9.52
CA GLU A 160 14.64 -12.19 -9.81
C GLU A 160 15.53 -12.35 -8.57
N MET A 161 15.42 -11.44 -7.61
CA MET A 161 16.16 -11.46 -6.34
C MET A 161 15.38 -12.12 -5.19
N GLY A 162 14.14 -12.54 -5.45
CA GLY A 162 13.21 -13.04 -4.43
C GLY A 162 12.68 -11.96 -3.49
N LEU A 163 12.75 -10.69 -3.83
CA LEU A 163 12.23 -9.61 -2.99
C LEU A 163 10.70 -9.48 -3.11
N PRO A 164 10.01 -8.99 -2.07
CA PRO A 164 8.61 -8.58 -2.18
C PRO A 164 8.43 -7.56 -3.32
N PRO A 165 7.28 -7.56 -4.02
CA PRO A 165 7.02 -6.66 -5.15
C PRO A 165 6.71 -5.23 -4.65
N TYR A 166 7.74 -4.55 -4.13
CA TYR A 166 7.66 -3.15 -3.73
C TYR A 166 7.16 -2.29 -4.90
N ARG A 167 6.42 -1.25 -4.54
CA ARG A 167 5.75 -0.34 -5.49
C ARG A 167 6.38 1.03 -5.46
N ILE A 168 6.35 1.69 -6.60
CA ILE A 168 6.85 3.06 -6.74
C ILE A 168 5.87 4.02 -6.06
N GLU A 169 6.37 5.05 -5.38
CA GLU A 169 5.52 6.06 -4.75
C GLU A 169 5.56 7.39 -5.54
N VAL A 170 4.41 7.79 -6.09
CA VAL A 170 4.21 9.09 -6.74
C VAL A 170 3.98 10.16 -5.69
N THR A 171 4.89 11.12 -5.64
CA THR A 171 4.91 12.21 -4.64
C THR A 171 4.47 13.55 -5.18
N SER A 172 4.41 13.70 -6.51
CA SER A 172 3.92 14.90 -7.17
C SER A 172 3.57 14.61 -8.64
N ALA A 173 2.58 15.31 -9.17
CA ALA A 173 2.09 15.19 -10.55
C ALA A 173 1.75 16.59 -11.09
N LEU A 174 0.67 16.75 -11.87
CA LEU A 174 0.26 18.05 -12.42
C LEU A 174 0.15 19.15 -11.34
N ARG A 175 0.74 20.30 -11.62
CA ARG A 175 0.55 21.55 -10.87
C ARG A 175 0.08 22.63 -11.82
N THR A 176 -1.07 23.24 -11.55
CA THR A 176 -1.55 24.35 -12.39
C THR A 176 -0.58 25.53 -12.34
N SER A 177 -0.52 26.33 -13.40
CA SER A 177 0.31 27.55 -13.43
C SER A 177 0.01 28.47 -12.25
N GLN A 178 -1.27 28.61 -11.87
CA GLN A 178 -1.68 29.37 -10.68
C GLN A 178 -1.10 28.78 -9.38
N ARG A 179 -1.16 27.45 -9.21
CA ARG A 179 -0.58 26.77 -8.04
C ARG A 179 0.94 26.93 -8.01
N GLN A 180 1.60 26.78 -9.15
CA GLN A 180 3.05 26.97 -9.27
C GLN A 180 3.47 28.41 -8.92
N ALA A 181 2.69 29.42 -9.34
CA ALA A 181 2.93 30.81 -8.98
C ALA A 181 2.78 31.09 -7.48
N ARG A 182 1.83 30.45 -6.81
CA ARG A 182 1.70 30.52 -5.34
C ARG A 182 2.87 29.84 -4.64
N LEU A 183 3.25 28.64 -5.10
CA LEU A 183 4.34 27.85 -4.52
C LEU A 183 5.68 28.61 -4.55
N ARG A 184 5.98 29.32 -5.64
CA ARG A 184 7.19 30.16 -5.76
C ARG A 184 7.34 31.21 -4.65
N ARG A 185 6.24 31.67 -4.05
CA ARG A 185 6.29 32.70 -3.00
C ARG A 185 6.81 32.17 -1.67
N SER A 186 6.66 30.87 -1.43
CA SER A 186 6.95 30.25 -0.14
C SER A 186 7.99 29.13 -0.22
N ASN A 187 8.35 28.65 -1.41
CA ASN A 187 9.31 27.58 -1.59
C ASN A 187 10.49 28.03 -2.47
N PRO A 188 11.71 28.17 -1.91
CA PRO A 188 12.89 28.58 -2.67
C PRO A 188 13.31 27.56 -3.74
N ASN A 189 12.89 26.30 -3.59
CA ASN A 189 13.19 25.22 -4.55
C ASN A 189 12.17 25.17 -5.71
N ALA A 190 11.15 26.02 -5.70
CA ALA A 190 10.19 26.07 -6.78
C ALA A 190 10.84 26.62 -8.05
N ALA A 191 10.52 26.01 -9.20
CA ALA A 191 11.00 26.50 -10.49
C ALA A 191 10.69 28.00 -10.67
N ALA A 192 11.74 28.81 -10.87
CA ALA A 192 11.65 30.26 -11.03
C ALA A 192 10.79 30.67 -12.24
N GLY A 193 10.72 29.83 -13.27
CA GLY A 193 9.91 30.02 -14.46
C GLY A 193 8.79 28.98 -14.60
N VAL A 194 8.57 28.56 -15.84
CA VAL A 194 7.59 27.51 -16.18
C VAL A 194 8.10 26.17 -15.65
N SER A 195 7.24 25.45 -14.92
CA SER A 195 7.52 24.08 -14.47
C SER A 195 7.01 23.07 -15.48
N SER A 196 7.74 21.96 -15.65
CA SER A 196 7.30 20.77 -16.42
C SER A 196 6.01 20.16 -15.87
N HIS A 197 5.77 20.25 -14.56
CA HIS A 197 4.52 19.83 -13.93
C HIS A 197 3.30 20.63 -14.39
N GLU A 198 3.46 21.77 -15.05
CA GLU A 198 2.32 22.53 -15.60
C GLU A 198 1.66 21.84 -16.80
N PHE A 199 2.27 20.78 -17.35
CA PHE A 199 1.84 20.16 -18.60
C PHE A 199 1.24 18.75 -18.48
N GLY A 200 1.23 18.18 -17.27
CA GLY A 200 0.66 16.86 -17.00
C GLY A 200 1.51 15.66 -17.47
N THR A 201 2.68 15.89 -18.07
CA THR A 201 3.61 14.85 -18.58
C THR A 201 4.66 14.41 -17.56
N THR A 202 4.63 14.99 -16.36
CA THR A 202 5.73 14.96 -15.40
C THR A 202 5.23 14.55 -14.02
N VAL A 203 5.95 13.63 -13.41
CA VAL A 203 5.71 13.14 -12.05
C VAL A 203 7.02 13.10 -11.27
N ASP A 204 6.92 13.28 -9.95
CA ASP A 204 8.03 13.07 -9.03
C ASP A 204 7.83 11.76 -8.27
N LEU A 205 8.81 10.86 -8.33
CA LEU A 205 8.78 9.57 -7.65
C LEU A 205 9.73 9.58 -6.46
N SER A 206 9.31 9.05 -5.31
CA SER A 206 10.19 8.91 -4.14
C SER A 206 11.33 7.94 -4.45
N TYR A 207 12.51 8.24 -3.93
CA TYR A 207 13.56 7.23 -3.74
C TYR A 207 13.99 7.08 -2.28
N ALA A 208 13.34 7.81 -1.38
CA ALA A 208 13.56 7.69 0.06
C ALA A 208 12.77 6.52 0.67
N ALA A 209 11.73 6.05 -0.02
CA ALA A 209 10.92 4.90 0.35
C ALA A 209 10.15 4.41 -0.88
N PHE A 210 9.85 3.11 -0.88
CA PHE A 210 8.97 2.40 -1.81
C PHE A 210 7.81 1.80 -1.02
N ALA A 211 6.63 1.79 -1.61
CA ALA A 211 5.42 1.29 -0.98
C ALA A 211 5.42 -0.25 -0.88
N PRO A 212 4.77 -0.83 0.14
CA PRO A 212 4.67 -2.28 0.30
C PRO A 212 3.86 -2.88 -0.86
N PRO A 213 3.96 -4.20 -1.10
CA PRO A 213 3.16 -4.92 -2.10
C PRO A 213 1.65 -4.56 -2.06
N ALA A 214 1.01 -4.57 -3.23
CA ALA A 214 -0.44 -4.34 -3.31
C ALA A 214 -1.23 -5.51 -2.69
N GLU A 215 -0.73 -6.72 -2.87
CA GLU A 215 -1.25 -7.94 -2.27
C GLU A 215 -0.31 -8.41 -1.17
N ARG A 216 -0.86 -8.81 -0.02
CA ARG A 216 -0.08 -9.30 1.10
C ARG A 216 0.16 -10.80 0.92
N PRO A 217 1.27 -11.35 1.46
CA PRO A 217 1.56 -12.77 1.32
C PRO A 217 0.38 -13.61 1.85
N PRO A 218 -0.26 -14.45 1.01
CA PRO A 218 -1.48 -15.15 1.40
C PRO A 218 -1.27 -16.08 2.60
N GLU A 219 -0.07 -16.61 2.77
CA GLU A 219 0.34 -17.43 3.92
C GLU A 219 0.23 -16.68 5.26
N VAL A 220 0.46 -15.36 5.28
CA VAL A 220 0.33 -14.53 6.49
C VAL A 220 -1.14 -14.41 6.89
N LEU A 221 -2.04 -14.31 5.90
CA LEU A 221 -3.46 -14.07 6.13
C LEU A 221 -4.29 -15.37 6.26
N ALA A 222 -3.76 -16.51 5.84
CA ALA A 222 -4.50 -17.76 5.65
C ALA A 222 -5.29 -18.27 6.89
N ARG A 223 -4.84 -17.95 8.10
CA ARG A 223 -5.46 -18.39 9.36
C ARG A 223 -6.06 -17.25 10.17
N VAL A 224 -5.98 -16.02 9.68
CA VAL A 224 -6.47 -14.83 10.38
C VAL A 224 -7.99 -14.74 10.19
N PRO A 225 -8.77 -14.58 11.28
CA PRO A 225 -10.20 -14.30 11.17
C PRO A 225 -10.46 -13.07 10.29
N ALA A 226 -11.50 -13.12 9.46
CA ALA A 226 -11.78 -12.08 8.46
C ALA A 226 -11.86 -10.66 9.06
N GLU A 227 -12.37 -10.54 10.29
CA GLU A 227 -12.50 -9.29 11.03
C GLU A 227 -11.16 -8.67 11.41
N LEU A 228 -10.11 -9.49 11.54
CA LEU A 228 -8.76 -9.09 11.94
C LEU A 228 -7.82 -8.92 10.75
N VAL A 229 -8.19 -9.38 9.55
CA VAL A 229 -7.38 -9.26 8.33
C VAL A 229 -6.91 -7.81 8.09
N PRO A 230 -7.76 -6.77 8.15
CA PRO A 230 -7.29 -5.39 7.92
C PRO A 230 -6.27 -4.89 8.95
N HIS A 231 -6.23 -5.48 10.14
CA HIS A 231 -5.24 -5.14 11.17
C HIS A 231 -3.90 -5.84 10.90
N VAL A 232 -3.95 -7.11 10.49
CA VAL A 232 -2.74 -7.85 10.09
C VAL A 232 -2.14 -7.27 8.82
N GLU A 233 -2.94 -6.92 7.81
CA GLU A 233 -2.46 -6.25 6.59
C GLU A 233 -1.71 -4.95 6.92
N ARG A 234 -2.22 -4.14 7.85
CA ARG A 234 -1.53 -2.93 8.31
C ARG A 234 -0.18 -3.24 8.96
N ILE A 235 -0.10 -4.33 9.72
CA ILE A 235 1.17 -4.75 10.36
C ILE A 235 2.17 -5.19 9.30
N VAL A 236 1.73 -5.98 8.32
CA VAL A 236 2.55 -6.38 7.15
C VAL A 236 3.06 -5.15 6.41
N ASP A 237 2.17 -4.19 6.14
CA ASP A 237 2.53 -2.94 5.46
C ASP A 237 3.59 -2.17 6.24
N LEU A 238 3.39 -1.96 7.55
CA LEU A 238 4.35 -1.24 8.39
C LEU A 238 5.71 -1.95 8.46
N ALA A 239 5.72 -3.29 8.51
CA ALA A 239 6.96 -4.06 8.52
C ALA A 239 7.74 -3.89 7.22
N LEU A 240 7.08 -4.03 6.07
CA LEU A 240 7.71 -3.88 4.75
C LEU A 240 8.05 -2.43 4.42
N GLU A 241 7.24 -1.46 4.84
CA GLU A 241 7.57 -0.02 4.77
C GLU A 241 8.82 0.31 5.58
N SER A 242 8.96 -0.28 6.78
CA SER A 242 10.16 -0.12 7.61
C SER A 242 11.41 -0.66 6.93
N VAL A 243 11.33 -1.85 6.31
CA VAL A 243 12.43 -2.39 5.49
C VAL A 243 12.76 -1.45 4.34
N SER A 244 11.75 -1.03 3.58
CA SER A 244 11.89 -0.14 2.43
C SER A 244 12.53 1.20 2.79
N ALA A 245 12.14 1.82 3.91
CA ALA A 245 12.73 3.08 4.37
C ALA A 245 14.21 2.91 4.73
N ARG A 246 14.56 1.82 5.45
CA ARG A 246 15.94 1.53 5.87
C ARG A 246 16.83 1.11 4.70
N LYS A 247 16.26 0.46 3.68
CA LYS A 247 16.93 -0.08 2.49
C LYS A 247 16.59 0.67 1.21
N SER A 248 16.19 1.93 1.35
CA SER A 248 15.75 2.78 0.24
C SER A 248 16.85 3.05 -0.78
N ARG A 249 18.12 3.01 -0.36
CA ARG A 249 19.26 3.22 -1.25
C ARG A 249 19.52 2.01 -2.16
N GLU A 250 19.36 0.81 -1.62
CA GLU A 250 19.50 -0.46 -2.31
C GLU A 250 18.34 -0.67 -3.29
N LEU A 251 17.09 -0.50 -2.82
CA LEU A 251 15.91 -0.49 -3.68
C LEU A 251 16.00 0.62 -4.74
N GLY A 252 16.45 1.80 -4.35
CA GLY A 252 16.71 2.92 -5.25
C GLY A 252 17.75 2.60 -6.31
N ALA A 253 18.79 1.84 -5.99
CA ALA A 253 19.78 1.41 -6.97
C ALA A 253 19.19 0.44 -8.01
N ILE A 254 18.33 -0.48 -7.58
CA ILE A 254 17.60 -1.40 -8.48
C ILE A 254 16.69 -0.59 -9.41
N PHE A 255 15.85 0.29 -8.85
CA PHE A 255 14.93 1.09 -9.66
C PHE A 255 15.67 2.08 -10.58
N SER A 256 16.79 2.65 -10.13
CA SER A 256 17.63 3.53 -10.96
C SER A 256 18.19 2.81 -12.19
N GLN A 257 18.47 1.51 -12.10
CA GLN A 257 18.87 0.72 -13.26
C GLN A 257 17.74 0.64 -14.30
N VAL A 258 16.50 0.38 -13.85
CA VAL A 258 15.30 0.42 -14.71
C VAL A 258 15.14 1.79 -15.38
N LEU A 259 15.33 2.88 -14.62
CA LEU A 259 15.24 4.23 -15.14
C LEU A 259 16.34 4.54 -16.17
N LEU A 260 17.57 4.07 -15.97
CA LEU A 260 18.66 4.23 -16.93
C LEU A 260 18.36 3.51 -18.25
N GLU A 261 17.85 2.28 -18.18
CA GLU A 261 17.42 1.48 -19.33
C GLU A 261 16.30 2.20 -20.10
N ALA A 262 15.22 2.58 -19.40
CA ALA A 262 14.09 3.31 -20.00
C ALA A 262 14.51 4.66 -20.60
N GLN A 263 15.46 5.37 -19.96
CA GLN A 263 16.01 6.61 -20.49
C GLN A 263 16.83 6.37 -21.77
N SER A 264 17.61 5.28 -21.84
CA SER A 264 18.38 4.91 -23.02
C SER A 264 17.51 4.51 -24.21
N GLU A 265 16.34 3.91 -23.93
CA GLU A 265 15.30 3.58 -24.90
C GLU A 265 14.50 4.81 -25.36
N GLY A 266 14.71 5.97 -24.73
CA GLY A 266 13.99 7.20 -25.04
C GLY A 266 12.53 7.19 -24.57
N LEU A 267 12.20 6.41 -23.54
CA LEU A 267 10.86 6.39 -22.92
C LEU A 267 10.65 7.56 -21.96
N VAL A 268 11.69 7.95 -21.24
CA VAL A 268 11.62 8.91 -20.14
C VAL A 268 12.86 9.78 -20.07
N LEU A 269 12.68 11.05 -19.66
CA LEU A 269 13.75 11.91 -19.17
C LEU A 269 13.72 11.86 -17.65
N VAL A 270 14.88 11.68 -17.02
CA VAL A 270 15.01 11.61 -15.56
C VAL A 270 15.95 12.70 -15.08
N ILE A 271 15.62 13.29 -13.92
CA ILE A 271 16.57 13.98 -13.05
C ILE A 271 16.56 13.30 -11.69
N TYR A 272 17.72 12.80 -11.25
CA TYR A 272 17.94 12.41 -9.87
C TYR A 272 18.12 13.66 -8.98
N GLU A 273 17.10 14.03 -8.21
CA GLU A 273 17.07 15.25 -7.39
C GLU A 273 17.40 14.97 -5.92
N ARG A 274 18.64 15.30 -5.54
CA ARG A 274 19.22 15.06 -4.21
C ARG A 274 18.58 15.84 -3.09
N GLN A 275 18.13 17.06 -3.36
CA GLN A 275 17.59 17.94 -2.30
C GLN A 275 16.18 17.53 -1.86
N GLN A 276 15.39 16.96 -2.78
CA GLN A 276 14.00 16.60 -2.53
C GLN A 276 13.80 15.08 -2.40
N THR A 277 14.86 14.30 -2.59
CA THR A 277 14.84 12.83 -2.53
C THR A 277 13.86 12.18 -3.50
N ILE A 278 13.80 12.72 -4.73
CA ILE A 278 12.90 12.26 -5.79
C ILE A 278 13.61 12.04 -7.12
N TYR A 279 13.07 11.14 -7.93
CA TYR A 279 13.27 11.14 -9.37
C TYR A 279 12.23 12.06 -10.01
N HIS A 280 12.69 13.08 -10.73
CA HIS A 280 11.83 13.93 -11.53
C HIS A 280 11.73 13.35 -12.94
N LEU A 281 10.57 12.76 -13.28
CA LEU A 281 10.35 12.05 -14.53
C LEU A 281 9.52 12.89 -15.49
N THR A 282 9.86 12.86 -16.76
CA THR A 282 9.01 13.41 -17.83
C THR A 282 8.98 12.43 -18.99
N VAL A 283 7.78 12.08 -19.46
CA VAL A 283 7.59 11.21 -20.62
C VAL A 283 8.36 11.76 -21.82
N ALA A 284 9.17 10.94 -22.49
CA ALA A 284 10.05 11.39 -23.57
C ALA A 284 9.47 11.21 -24.98
N ARG A 285 8.41 10.41 -25.14
CA ARG A 285 7.67 10.23 -26.40
C ARG A 285 6.21 9.86 -26.13
N ALA A 286 5.33 10.04 -27.11
CA ALA A 286 3.97 9.52 -27.02
C ALA A 286 4.03 7.98 -26.86
N LEU A 287 3.26 7.46 -25.91
CA LEU A 287 3.12 6.03 -25.65
C LEU A 287 1.69 5.64 -26.00
N ALA A 288 1.54 4.56 -26.77
CA ALA A 288 0.23 3.97 -27.02
C ALA A 288 -0.18 3.12 -25.82
N ASP A 289 -1.47 3.13 -25.51
CA ASP A 289 -2.11 2.19 -24.60
C ASP A 289 -2.14 0.78 -25.22
#